data_AF-A0A5J4ZMN5-F1
#
_entry.id   AF-A0A5J4ZMN5-F1
#
_cell.length_a   1.000
_cell.length_b   1.000
_cell.length_c   1.000
_cell.angle_alpha   90.00
_cell.angle_beta   90.00
_cell.angle_gamma   90.00
#
_symmetry.space_group_name_H-M   'P 1'
#
loop_
_entity.id
_entity.type
_entity.pdbx_description
1 polymer ?
#
loop_
_entity_poly.entity_id
_entity_poly.type
_entity_poly.pdbx_seq_one_letter_code
_entity_poly.pdbx_strand_id
1 'polypeptide(L)'
;MFTLIWFLQLINSYLHYGLLAARAEILKVVEDSGNPCILVGYNGSYKYGGVDYEAKASPSGSSMNRCRRVAIKALKVNESTCTHMKCTFGGIWNGGGGDGQKNLFVASFFFDRAAEAGFVDPTVAVAKVRPVDFEDAAKRACETRLEGAKSTYPRVEEDNLPYICMDLVYQFTLLVDGFALDPWQEITLVKKVKYQNSLVEAAWPLGSAIEVASSLS
;
A
#
# COMPACT_ATOMS: atom_id res chain seq x y z
N MET A 1 -42.16 3.83 13.71
CA MET A 1 -41.75 2.69 12.87
C MET A 1 -40.25 2.82 12.66
N PHE A 2 -39.44 2.11 13.44
CA PHE A 2 -37.99 2.10 13.25
C PHE A 2 -37.69 1.12 12.12
N THR A 3 -37.20 1.62 11.00
CA THR A 3 -36.71 0.79 9.91
C THR A 3 -35.34 0.27 10.32
N LEU A 4 -35.24 -1.03 10.61
CA LEU A 4 -33.94 -1.70 10.74
C LEU A 4 -33.28 -1.70 9.37
N ILE A 5 -32.17 -0.96 9.23
CA ILE A 5 -31.32 -0.96 8.04
C ILE A 5 -30.22 -1.98 8.27
N TRP A 6 -30.27 -3.09 7.54
CA TRP A 6 -29.23 -4.11 7.56
C TRP A 6 -28.20 -3.82 6.47
N PHE A 7 -26.92 -3.96 6.81
CA PHE A 7 -25.81 -3.85 5.85
C PHE A 7 -25.14 -5.22 5.67
N LEU A 8 -24.86 -5.60 4.42
CA LEU A 8 -23.93 -6.68 4.12
C LEU A 8 -22.57 -6.06 3.76
N GLN A 9 -21.51 -6.49 4.45
CA GLN A 9 -20.16 -6.01 4.21
C GLN A 9 -19.23 -7.15 3.79
N LEU A 10 -18.50 -6.96 2.69
CA LEU A 10 -17.40 -7.82 2.31
C LEU A 10 -16.16 -7.46 3.15
N ILE A 11 -15.58 -8.46 3.80
CA ILE A 11 -14.34 -8.31 4.58
C ILE A 11 -13.36 -9.37 4.12
N ASN A 12 -12.12 -8.95 3.84
CA ASN A 12 -11.01 -9.86 3.60
C ASN A 12 -9.70 -9.28 4.14
N SER A 13 -8.81 -10.16 4.61
CA SER A 13 -7.47 -9.82 5.07
C SER A 13 -6.44 -10.63 4.27
N TYR A 14 -5.55 -9.92 3.57
CA TYR A 14 -4.53 -10.53 2.72
C TYR A 14 -3.23 -10.72 3.52
N LEU A 15 -3.10 -11.85 4.21
CA LEU A 15 -1.89 -12.18 4.96
C LEU A 15 -0.68 -12.18 4.01
N HIS A 16 0.45 -11.64 4.49
CA HIS A 16 1.69 -11.39 3.73
C HIS A 16 1.66 -10.18 2.76
N TYR A 17 0.56 -9.45 2.68
CA TYR A 17 0.41 -8.29 1.79
C TYR A 17 0.20 -6.96 2.54
N GLY A 18 0.54 -6.90 3.83
CA GLY A 18 0.80 -5.62 4.49
C GLY A 18 2.15 -5.05 4.03
N LEU A 19 2.36 -3.73 4.06
CA LEU A 19 3.57 -3.09 3.46
C LEU A 19 4.89 -3.79 3.85
N LEU A 20 5.12 -4.02 5.15
CA LEU A 20 6.34 -4.66 5.64
C LEU A 20 6.47 -6.12 5.20
N ALA A 21 5.36 -6.86 5.21
CA ALA A 21 5.34 -8.24 4.74
C ALA A 21 5.58 -8.32 3.22
N ALA A 22 5.00 -7.39 2.47
CA ALA A 22 5.12 -7.31 1.03
C ALA A 22 6.56 -7.05 0.58
N ARG A 23 7.36 -6.30 1.37
CA ARG A 23 8.80 -6.17 1.11
C ARG A 23 9.48 -7.53 1.07
N ALA A 24 9.18 -8.41 2.03
CA ALA A 24 9.71 -9.77 2.03
C ALA A 24 9.27 -10.57 0.80
N GLU A 25 7.99 -10.49 0.41
CA GLU A 25 7.50 -11.18 -0.80
C GLU A 25 8.13 -10.65 -2.09
N ILE A 26 8.36 -9.34 -2.20
CA ILE A 26 9.04 -8.72 -3.36
C ILE A 26 10.52 -9.13 -3.40
N LEU A 27 11.19 -9.20 -2.25
CA LEU A 27 12.59 -9.61 -2.17
C LEU A 27 12.81 -11.10 -2.50
N LYS A 28 11.82 -11.96 -2.22
CA LYS A 28 11.84 -13.39 -2.63
C LYS A 28 11.79 -13.58 -4.15
N VAL A 29 11.26 -12.61 -4.89
CA VAL A 29 11.26 -12.66 -6.36
C VAL A 29 12.64 -12.23 -6.84
N VAL A 30 13.58 -13.17 -6.81
CA VAL A 30 14.99 -12.96 -7.20
C VAL A 30 15.10 -12.88 -8.72
N GLU A 31 15.71 -11.79 -9.21
CA GLU A 31 16.37 -11.77 -10.52
C GLU A 31 17.89 -11.89 -10.22
N ASP A 32 18.60 -12.76 -10.95
CA ASP A 32 19.95 -13.31 -10.63
C ASP A 32 21.08 -12.30 -10.30
N SER A 33 20.82 -10.99 -10.37
CA SER A 33 21.82 -9.93 -10.16
C SER A 33 21.46 -8.89 -9.10
N GLY A 34 20.26 -8.93 -8.50
CA GLY A 34 19.79 -7.98 -7.49
C GLY A 34 18.38 -7.47 -7.79
N ASN A 35 17.77 -6.78 -6.82
CA ASN A 35 16.38 -6.39 -6.89
C ASN A 35 16.21 -4.97 -7.49
N PRO A 36 15.39 -4.79 -8.54
CA PRO A 36 15.16 -3.49 -9.17
C PRO A 36 14.24 -2.57 -8.35
N CYS A 37 13.78 -2.98 -7.17
CA CYS A 37 13.03 -2.15 -6.23
C CYS A 37 13.91 -1.47 -5.16
N ILE A 38 15.17 -1.91 -5.03
CA ILE A 38 16.10 -1.42 -4.01
C ILE A 38 16.92 -0.27 -4.57
N LEU A 39 17.02 0.83 -3.80
CA LEU A 39 17.77 2.01 -4.23
C LEU A 39 19.25 1.71 -4.50
N VAL A 40 19.79 2.35 -5.53
CA VAL A 40 21.20 2.25 -5.90
C VAL A 40 22.10 2.64 -4.72
N GLY A 41 23.09 1.81 -4.43
CA GLY A 41 24.03 1.99 -3.33
C GLY A 41 23.68 1.21 -2.06
N TYR A 42 22.49 0.59 -2.01
CA TYR A 42 22.16 -0.32 -0.91
C TYR A 42 22.57 -1.76 -1.21
N ASN A 43 23.25 -2.37 -0.25
CA ASN A 43 23.58 -3.79 -0.20
C ASN A 43 23.52 -4.24 1.26
N GLY A 44 22.42 -4.88 1.63
CA GLY A 44 22.18 -5.29 3.00
C GLY A 44 21.12 -6.38 3.04
N SER A 45 20.36 -6.39 4.13
CA SER A 45 19.34 -7.40 4.34
C SER A 45 18.11 -6.84 5.05
N TYR A 46 16.96 -7.44 4.78
CA TYR A 46 15.67 -7.09 5.35
C TYR A 46 15.19 -8.22 6.23
N LYS A 47 14.98 -7.96 7.53
CA LYS A 47 14.47 -8.97 8.47
C LYS A 47 12.97 -8.84 8.63
N TYR A 48 12.26 -9.92 8.36
CA TYR A 48 10.81 -9.99 8.56
C TYR A 48 10.38 -11.40 8.96
N GLY A 49 9.54 -11.52 9.99
CA GLY A 49 9.03 -12.81 10.45
C GLY A 49 10.12 -13.80 10.89
N GLY A 50 11.24 -13.32 11.40
CA GLY A 50 12.39 -14.15 11.81
C GLY A 50 13.28 -14.64 10.66
N VAL A 51 12.98 -14.24 9.41
CA VAL A 51 13.76 -14.58 8.22
C VAL A 51 14.53 -13.35 7.74
N ASP A 52 15.76 -13.58 7.27
CA ASP A 52 16.62 -12.54 6.68
C ASP A 52 16.57 -12.64 5.16
N TYR A 53 16.17 -11.56 4.49
CA TYR A 53 16.03 -11.47 3.04
C TYR A 53 17.15 -10.61 2.47
N GLU A 54 17.90 -11.09 1.48
CA GLU A 54 18.90 -10.27 0.80
C GLU A 54 18.22 -9.06 0.14
N ALA A 55 18.70 -7.86 0.47
CA ALA A 55 18.17 -6.61 -0.04
C ALA A 55 19.32 -5.84 -0.71
N LYS A 56 19.50 -6.11 -2.00
CA LYS A 56 20.59 -5.57 -2.80
C LYS A 56 20.07 -4.95 -4.08
N ALA A 57 20.57 -3.76 -4.41
CA ALA A 57 20.22 -3.09 -5.66
C ALA A 57 20.67 -3.91 -6.88
N SER A 58 19.82 -3.95 -7.92
CA SER A 58 20.22 -4.45 -9.25
C SER A 58 21.43 -3.66 -9.79
N PRO A 59 22.33 -4.23 -10.61
CA PRO A 59 23.48 -3.52 -11.18
C PRO A 59 23.07 -2.33 -12.06
N SER A 60 21.88 -2.44 -12.64
CA SER A 60 21.25 -1.40 -13.46
C SER A 60 20.35 -0.45 -12.65
N GLY A 61 20.38 -0.58 -11.32
CA GLY A 61 19.67 0.23 -10.36
C GLY A 61 18.17 0.01 -10.25
N SER A 62 17.59 0.75 -9.29
CA SER A 62 16.15 0.80 -9.10
C SER A 62 15.42 1.30 -10.35
N SER A 63 14.22 0.79 -10.61
CA SER A 63 13.44 1.17 -11.78
C SER A 63 11.97 0.88 -11.56
N MET A 64 11.13 1.89 -11.78
CA MET A 64 9.68 1.77 -11.60
C MET A 64 9.11 0.59 -12.40
N ASN A 65 9.40 0.53 -13.71
CA ASN A 65 8.83 -0.52 -14.58
C ASN A 65 9.31 -1.93 -14.22
N ARG A 66 10.56 -2.08 -13.81
CA ARG A 66 11.11 -3.40 -13.43
C ARG A 66 10.62 -3.82 -12.06
N CYS A 67 10.65 -2.90 -11.09
CA CYS A 67 10.10 -3.14 -9.77
C CYS A 67 8.62 -3.49 -9.83
N ARG A 68 7.81 -2.81 -10.65
CA ARG A 68 6.38 -3.11 -10.81
C ARG A 68 6.16 -4.54 -11.31
N ARG A 69 6.99 -5.04 -12.24
CA ARG A 69 6.91 -6.45 -12.67
C ARG A 69 7.21 -7.43 -11.54
N VAL A 70 8.19 -7.12 -10.69
CA VAL A 70 8.51 -7.92 -9.51
C VAL A 70 7.35 -7.87 -8.51
N ALA A 71 6.77 -6.70 -8.26
CA ALA A 71 5.62 -6.52 -7.39
C ALA A 71 4.36 -7.27 -7.89
N ILE A 72 4.07 -7.24 -9.19
CA ILE A 72 2.96 -7.99 -9.81
C ILE A 72 3.15 -9.51 -9.62
N LYS A 73 4.39 -10.00 -9.79
CA LYS A 73 4.72 -11.41 -9.53
C LYS A 73 4.54 -11.76 -8.05
N ALA A 74 5.02 -10.91 -7.15
CA ALA A 74 4.87 -11.10 -5.71
C ALA A 74 3.40 -11.09 -5.26
N LEU A 75 2.58 -10.22 -5.85
CA LEU A 75 1.13 -10.16 -5.64
C LEU A 75 0.38 -11.35 -6.24
N LYS A 76 0.99 -12.10 -7.17
CA LYS A 76 0.33 -13.21 -7.88
C LYS A 76 -0.95 -12.77 -8.62
N VAL A 77 -0.91 -11.57 -9.21
CA VAL A 77 -2.06 -11.00 -9.95
C VAL A 77 -2.44 -11.85 -11.16
N ASN A 78 -1.43 -12.39 -11.86
CA ASN A 78 -1.62 -13.16 -13.09
C ASN A 78 -1.82 -14.67 -12.85
N GLU A 79 -1.93 -15.12 -11.61
CA GLU A 79 -2.11 -16.53 -11.32
C GLU A 79 -3.55 -16.95 -11.66
N SER A 80 -3.72 -18.01 -12.45
CA SER A 80 -5.03 -18.49 -12.91
C SER A 80 -5.74 -19.32 -11.83
N THR A 81 -5.78 -18.81 -10.60
CA THR A 81 -6.37 -19.47 -9.42
C THR A 81 -7.79 -18.98 -9.13
N CYS A 82 -8.32 -18.02 -9.92
CA CYS A 82 -9.65 -17.49 -9.69
C CYS A 82 -10.74 -18.52 -10.04
N THR A 83 -11.38 -19.05 -9.00
CA THR A 83 -12.54 -19.95 -9.11
C THR A 83 -13.89 -19.20 -9.06
N HIS A 84 -13.84 -17.86 -8.99
CA HIS A 84 -15.00 -16.97 -8.92
C HIS A 84 -15.17 -16.13 -10.21
N MET A 85 -16.26 -15.36 -10.32
CA MET A 85 -16.53 -14.53 -11.50
C MET A 85 -15.43 -13.49 -11.78
N LYS A 86 -14.93 -12.83 -10.73
CA LYS A 86 -13.81 -11.88 -10.77
C LYS A 86 -13.05 -11.95 -9.44
N CYS A 87 -11.74 -11.98 -9.51
CA CYS A 87 -10.87 -11.97 -8.35
C CYS A 87 -10.01 -10.72 -8.31
N THR A 88 -9.45 -10.43 -7.14
CA THR A 88 -8.36 -9.46 -6.98
C THR A 88 -7.05 -10.15 -7.38
N PHE A 89 -6.31 -10.71 -6.44
CA PHE A 89 -5.09 -11.46 -6.65
C PHE A 89 -5.05 -12.69 -5.74
N GLY A 90 -4.22 -13.69 -6.09
CA GLY A 90 -4.15 -14.95 -5.36
C GLY A 90 -5.48 -15.74 -5.32
N GLY A 91 -6.35 -15.56 -6.32
CA GLY A 91 -7.61 -16.28 -6.45
C GLY A 91 -8.76 -15.79 -5.55
N ILE A 92 -8.59 -14.67 -4.84
CA ILE A 92 -9.61 -14.18 -3.91
C ILE A 92 -10.70 -13.38 -4.62
N TRP A 93 -11.96 -13.72 -4.38
CA TRP A 93 -13.12 -13.00 -4.91
C TRP A 93 -13.10 -11.50 -4.56
N ASN A 94 -13.40 -10.65 -5.55
CA ASN A 94 -13.41 -9.19 -5.36
C ASN A 94 -14.71 -8.62 -4.74
N GLY A 95 -15.67 -9.50 -4.40
CA GLY A 95 -16.96 -9.11 -3.83
C GLY A 95 -17.97 -8.51 -4.80
N GLY A 96 -17.72 -8.55 -6.11
CA GLY A 96 -18.65 -8.08 -7.14
C GLY A 96 -18.62 -6.57 -7.43
N GLY A 97 -17.85 -5.78 -6.67
CA GLY A 97 -17.75 -4.33 -6.87
C GLY A 97 -19.02 -3.57 -6.49
N GLY A 98 -19.33 -2.51 -7.24
CA GLY A 98 -20.57 -1.72 -7.10
C GLY A 98 -20.39 -0.41 -6.33
N ASP A 99 -21.52 0.24 -6.03
CA ASP A 99 -21.56 1.62 -5.52
C ASP A 99 -20.89 1.80 -4.16
N GLY A 100 -20.84 0.73 -3.35
CA GLY A 100 -20.13 0.72 -2.07
C GLY A 100 -18.61 0.87 -2.19
N GLN A 101 -18.03 0.69 -3.40
CA GLN A 101 -16.60 0.85 -3.67
C GLN A 101 -16.27 2.14 -4.45
N LYS A 102 -17.25 3.01 -4.73
CA LYS A 102 -17.01 4.28 -5.44
C LYS A 102 -16.20 5.27 -4.60
N ASN A 103 -16.51 5.37 -3.30
CA ASN A 103 -15.83 6.26 -2.35
C ASN A 103 -14.94 5.42 -1.43
N LEU A 104 -13.64 5.40 -1.72
CA LEU A 104 -12.68 4.59 -0.98
C LEU A 104 -11.93 5.44 0.04
N PHE A 105 -11.93 4.97 1.29
CA PHE A 105 -11.06 5.47 2.35
C PHE A 105 -9.92 4.49 2.54
N VAL A 106 -8.68 4.95 2.38
CA VAL A 106 -7.46 4.14 2.41
C VAL A 106 -6.56 4.67 3.54
N ALA A 107 -6.16 3.81 4.48
CA ALA A 107 -5.56 4.26 5.75
C ALA A 107 -4.11 3.76 5.93
N SER A 108 -3.55 4.06 7.11
CA SER A 108 -2.24 3.57 7.58
C SER A 108 -1.10 3.91 6.61
N PHE A 109 -0.29 2.91 6.22
CA PHE A 109 0.90 3.10 5.40
C PHE A 109 0.67 3.82 4.07
N PHE A 110 -0.54 3.79 3.49
CA PHE A 110 -0.84 4.58 2.29
C PHE A 110 -0.72 6.09 2.56
N PHE A 111 -1.25 6.55 3.70
CA PHE A 111 -1.09 7.94 4.11
C PHE A 111 0.37 8.24 4.45
N ASP A 112 1.04 7.37 5.21
CA ASP A 112 2.41 7.61 5.67
C ASP A 112 3.40 7.70 4.51
N ARG A 113 3.35 6.75 3.57
CA ARG A 113 4.21 6.79 2.36
C ARG A 113 3.90 8.00 1.48
N ALA A 114 2.64 8.41 1.37
CA ALA A 114 2.28 9.60 0.61
C ALA A 114 2.86 10.88 1.21
N ALA A 115 2.82 11.00 2.54
CA ALA A 115 3.39 12.13 3.25
C ALA A 115 4.93 12.11 3.24
N GLU A 116 5.54 10.93 3.36
CA GLU A 116 6.98 10.76 3.28
C GLU A 116 7.55 11.03 1.88
N ALA A 117 6.81 10.66 0.84
CA ALA A 117 7.15 10.96 -0.55
C ALA A 117 6.80 12.40 -0.97
N GLY A 118 6.18 13.17 -0.07
CA GLY A 118 5.98 14.62 -0.21
C GLY A 118 4.80 15.04 -1.08
N PHE A 119 3.89 14.14 -1.45
CA PHE A 119 2.69 14.49 -2.24
C PHE A 119 1.42 14.61 -1.38
N VAL A 120 1.53 14.42 -0.07
CA VAL A 120 0.48 14.69 0.92
C VAL A 120 1.07 15.47 2.10
N ASP A 121 0.30 16.41 2.64
CA ASP A 121 0.66 17.12 3.87
C ASP A 121 0.45 16.19 5.10
N PRO A 122 1.49 15.85 5.88
CA PRO A 122 1.35 14.98 7.05
C PRO A 122 0.53 15.57 8.20
N THR A 123 0.26 16.87 8.18
CA THR A 123 -0.51 17.58 9.21
C THR A 123 -2.01 17.46 9.00
N VAL A 124 -2.47 17.14 7.78
CA VAL A 124 -3.89 16.97 7.50
C VAL A 124 -4.40 15.61 7.99
N ALA A 125 -5.67 15.58 8.37
CA ALA A 125 -6.33 14.35 8.81
C ALA A 125 -6.71 13.43 7.63
N VAL A 126 -7.04 14.04 6.49
CA VAL A 126 -7.47 13.37 5.25
C VAL A 126 -6.85 14.07 4.05
N ALA A 127 -6.54 13.32 3.00
CA ALA A 127 -6.07 13.85 1.73
C ALA A 127 -6.73 13.12 0.56
N LYS A 128 -7.14 13.86 -0.46
CA LYS A 128 -7.63 13.28 -1.72
C LYS A 128 -6.46 13.10 -2.67
N VAL A 129 -6.31 11.88 -3.18
CA VAL A 129 -5.25 11.50 -4.12
C VAL A 129 -5.83 10.54 -5.16
N ARG A 130 -5.03 10.19 -6.15
CA ARG A 130 -5.32 9.15 -7.13
C ARG A 130 -4.19 8.12 -7.14
N PRO A 131 -4.42 6.86 -7.52
CA PRO A 131 -3.35 5.88 -7.65
C PRO A 131 -2.19 6.37 -8.54
N VAL A 132 -2.45 7.14 -9.60
CA VAL A 132 -1.39 7.73 -10.45
C VAL A 132 -0.43 8.65 -9.67
N ASP A 133 -0.87 9.29 -8.58
CA ASP A 133 0.02 10.14 -7.78
C ASP A 133 1.08 9.29 -7.05
N PHE A 134 0.74 8.05 -6.66
CA PHE A 134 1.71 7.06 -6.15
C PHE A 134 2.67 6.60 -7.27
N GLU A 135 2.18 6.41 -8.48
CA GLU A 135 3.02 6.06 -9.64
C GLU A 135 4.07 7.13 -9.92
N ASP A 136 3.67 8.40 -9.91
CA ASP A 136 4.57 9.52 -10.16
C ASP A 136 5.58 9.70 -9.03
N ALA A 137 5.16 9.49 -7.77
CA ALA A 137 6.07 9.45 -6.64
C ALA A 137 7.07 8.27 -6.74
N ALA A 138 6.60 7.10 -7.16
CA ALA A 138 7.44 5.92 -7.38
C ALA A 138 8.48 6.16 -8.47
N LYS A 139 8.12 6.80 -9.60
CA LYS A 139 9.07 7.18 -10.67
C LYS A 139 10.25 7.98 -10.10
N ARG A 140 9.97 9.05 -9.33
CA ARG A 140 10.99 9.87 -8.67
C ARG A 140 11.82 9.08 -7.65
N ALA A 141 11.16 8.27 -6.83
CA ALA A 141 11.84 7.46 -5.81
C ALA A 141 12.79 6.44 -6.43
N CYS A 142 12.38 5.78 -7.50
CA CYS A 142 13.20 4.78 -8.17
C CYS A 142 14.38 5.37 -8.96
N GLU A 143 14.36 6.67 -9.27
CA GLU A 143 15.49 7.41 -9.86
C GLU A 143 16.48 7.93 -8.81
N THR A 144 16.12 7.86 -7.53
CA THR A 144 16.95 8.34 -6.42
C THR A 144 18.03 7.33 -6.03
N ARG A 145 19.22 7.80 -5.65
CA ARG A 145 20.30 6.98 -5.08
C ARG A 145 20.26 7.07 -3.55
N LEU A 146 20.71 6.02 -2.85
CA LEU A 146 20.70 5.99 -1.39
C LEU A 146 21.43 7.19 -0.77
N GLU A 147 22.59 7.58 -1.32
CA GLU A 147 23.39 8.73 -0.86
C GLU A 147 22.60 10.04 -0.81
N GLY A 148 21.67 10.27 -1.75
CA GLY A 148 20.81 11.45 -1.80
C GLY A 148 19.41 11.23 -1.21
N ALA A 149 19.09 10.00 -0.77
CA ALA A 149 17.74 9.63 -0.40
C ALA A 149 17.27 10.37 0.86
N LYS A 150 18.12 10.54 1.88
CA LYS A 150 17.74 11.26 3.11
C LYS A 150 17.45 12.75 2.85
N SER A 151 18.18 13.38 1.94
CA SER A 151 17.92 14.77 1.55
C SER A 151 16.62 14.92 0.76
N THR A 152 16.33 13.94 -0.11
CA THR A 152 15.12 13.94 -0.95
C THR A 152 13.88 13.60 -0.13
N TYR A 153 14.03 12.66 0.81
CA TYR A 153 12.96 12.10 1.64
C TYR A 153 13.29 12.26 3.14
N PRO A 154 13.32 13.49 3.67
CA PRO A 154 13.77 13.77 5.03
C PRO A 154 12.90 13.13 6.11
N ARG A 155 11.62 12.88 5.79
CA ARG A 155 10.62 12.26 6.67
C ARG A 155 10.71 10.73 6.71
N VAL A 156 11.42 10.10 5.76
CA VAL A 156 11.61 8.65 5.76
C VAL A 156 12.70 8.31 6.77
N GLU A 157 12.42 7.34 7.64
CA GLU A 157 13.43 6.78 8.56
C GLU A 157 14.58 6.14 7.79
N GLU A 158 15.80 6.24 8.32
CA GLU A 158 17.02 5.86 7.58
C GLU A 158 16.99 4.40 7.11
N ASP A 159 16.56 3.49 7.98
CA ASP A 159 16.40 2.06 7.68
C ASP A 159 15.34 1.78 6.60
N ASN A 160 14.44 2.73 6.34
CA ASN A 160 13.38 2.62 5.33
C ASN A 160 13.75 3.26 3.99
N LEU A 161 14.79 4.11 3.94
CA LEU A 161 15.21 4.77 2.70
C LEU A 161 15.50 3.79 1.55
N PRO A 162 16.18 2.64 1.75
CA PRO A 162 16.45 1.72 0.66
C PRO A 162 15.19 1.17 -0.05
N TYR A 163 14.05 1.21 0.65
CA TYR A 163 12.80 0.58 0.25
C TYR A 163 11.76 1.58 -0.25
N ILE A 164 12.03 2.89 -0.28
CA ILE A 164 11.02 3.89 -0.64
C ILE A 164 10.49 3.72 -2.09
N CYS A 165 11.37 3.34 -3.03
CA CYS A 165 10.95 2.94 -4.39
C CYS A 165 10.03 1.73 -4.33
N MET A 166 10.45 0.65 -3.65
CA MET A 166 9.66 -0.58 -3.47
C MET A 166 8.27 -0.30 -2.90
N ASP A 167 8.18 0.49 -1.84
CA ASP A 167 6.94 0.77 -1.13
C ASP A 167 5.93 1.51 -2.01
N LEU A 168 6.37 2.55 -2.71
CA LEU A 168 5.50 3.35 -3.58
C LEU A 168 5.07 2.55 -4.81
N VAL A 169 5.98 1.79 -5.41
CA VAL A 169 5.66 0.85 -6.50
C VAL A 169 4.61 -0.15 -6.02
N TYR A 170 4.82 -0.74 -4.85
CA TYR A 170 3.93 -1.75 -4.28
C TYR A 170 2.53 -1.19 -4.04
N GLN A 171 2.42 -0.01 -3.43
CA GLN A 171 1.13 0.64 -3.16
C GLN A 171 0.35 0.94 -4.44
N PHE A 172 1.02 1.49 -5.45
CA PHE A 172 0.41 1.70 -6.76
C PHE A 172 -0.05 0.37 -7.39
N THR A 173 0.83 -0.63 -7.40
CA THR A 173 0.54 -1.96 -7.97
C THR A 173 -0.62 -2.64 -7.25
N LEU A 174 -0.69 -2.54 -5.92
CA LEU A 174 -1.77 -3.11 -5.13
C LEU A 174 -3.11 -2.44 -5.45
N LEU A 175 -3.15 -1.11 -5.56
CA LEU A 175 -4.37 -0.38 -5.90
C LEU A 175 -4.87 -0.69 -7.32
N VAL A 176 -3.97 -0.66 -8.31
CA VAL A 176 -4.35 -0.78 -9.73
C VAL A 176 -4.38 -2.22 -10.19
N ASP A 177 -3.29 -2.97 -10.02
CA ASP A 177 -3.21 -4.35 -10.51
C ASP A 177 -3.88 -5.34 -9.54
N GLY A 178 -3.79 -5.09 -8.23
CA GLY A 178 -4.39 -5.97 -7.22
C GLY A 178 -5.89 -5.75 -7.04
N PHE A 179 -6.31 -4.50 -6.82
CA PHE A 179 -7.71 -4.15 -6.57
C PHE A 179 -8.46 -3.63 -7.80
N ALA A 180 -7.82 -3.56 -8.96
CA ALA A 180 -8.42 -3.15 -10.22
C ALA A 180 -9.06 -1.74 -10.18
N LEU A 181 -8.48 -0.82 -9.39
CA LEU A 181 -8.91 0.58 -9.37
C LEU A 181 -8.46 1.30 -10.64
N ASP A 182 -9.31 2.21 -11.14
CA ASP A 182 -8.90 3.14 -12.19
C ASP A 182 -7.77 4.04 -11.64
N PRO A 183 -6.61 4.15 -12.32
CA PRO A 183 -5.51 5.00 -11.88
C PRO A 183 -5.87 6.47 -11.65
N TRP A 184 -6.96 6.95 -12.27
CA TRP A 184 -7.46 8.31 -12.19
C TRP A 184 -8.62 8.48 -11.21
N GLN A 185 -9.15 7.39 -10.64
CA GLN A 185 -10.18 7.46 -9.61
C GLN A 185 -9.63 8.15 -8.36
N GLU A 186 -10.41 9.10 -7.84
CA GLU A 186 -10.11 9.75 -6.57
C GLU A 186 -10.34 8.78 -5.40
N ILE A 187 -9.35 8.66 -4.53
CA ILE A 187 -9.40 7.95 -3.25
C ILE A 187 -9.09 8.92 -2.12
N THR A 188 -9.60 8.64 -0.93
CA THR A 188 -9.33 9.45 0.27
C THR A 188 -8.36 8.73 1.17
N LEU A 189 -7.15 9.26 1.31
CA LEU A 189 -6.23 8.80 2.35
C LEU A 189 -6.68 9.33 3.71
N VAL A 190 -6.70 8.48 4.73
CA VAL A 190 -7.15 8.84 6.07
C VAL A 190 -6.09 8.49 7.10
N LYS A 191 -5.69 9.50 7.87
CA LYS A 191 -4.89 9.34 9.10
C LYS A 191 -5.77 9.46 10.34
N LYS A 192 -6.68 10.44 10.32
CA LYS A 192 -7.64 10.68 11.40
C LYS A 192 -9.01 11.03 10.82
N VAL A 193 -10.06 10.68 11.55
CA VAL A 193 -11.44 11.08 11.26
C VAL A 193 -11.79 12.24 12.18
N LYS A 194 -12.31 13.32 11.59
CA LYS A 194 -12.85 14.44 12.36
C LYS A 194 -14.22 14.05 12.90
N TYR A 195 -14.37 14.05 14.21
CA TYR A 195 -15.65 13.88 14.89
C TYR A 195 -15.88 15.10 15.79
N GLN A 196 -16.84 15.95 15.41
CA GLN A 196 -17.09 17.24 16.05
C GLN A 196 -15.81 18.09 16.12
N ASN A 197 -15.34 18.43 17.33
CA ASN A 197 -14.13 19.21 17.59
C ASN A 197 -12.88 18.35 17.85
N SER A 198 -12.98 17.03 17.67
CA SER A 198 -11.91 16.06 17.95
C SER A 198 -11.43 15.35 16.69
N LEU A 199 -10.17 14.93 16.69
CA LEU A 199 -9.57 14.07 15.68
C LEU A 199 -9.32 12.69 16.28
N VAL A 200 -10.02 11.68 15.79
CA VAL A 200 -9.85 10.29 16.22
C VAL A 200 -9.04 9.55 15.19
N GLU A 201 -8.15 8.64 15.60
CA GLU A 201 -7.41 7.80 14.67
C GLU A 201 -8.38 6.99 13.78
N ALA A 202 -8.08 6.91 12.49
CA ALA A 202 -8.85 6.11 11.56
C ALA A 202 -8.49 4.63 11.72
N ALA A 203 -8.90 4.06 12.85
CA ALA A 203 -8.58 2.71 13.26
C ALA A 203 -9.81 1.99 13.83
N TRP A 204 -9.67 0.67 13.96
CA TRP A 204 -10.72 -0.24 14.44
C TRP A 204 -11.33 0.10 15.82
N PRO A 205 -10.64 0.71 16.81
CA PRO A 205 -11.20 0.86 18.16
C PRO A 205 -12.49 1.69 18.20
N LEU A 206 -12.61 2.71 17.34
CA LEU A 206 -13.81 3.54 17.29
C LEU A 206 -15.03 2.74 16.80
N GLY A 207 -14.84 1.87 15.81
CA GLY A 207 -15.90 0.99 15.30
C GLY A 207 -16.39 0.02 16.37
N SER A 208 -15.45 -0.61 17.10
CA SER A 208 -15.79 -1.52 18.21
C SER A 208 -16.57 -0.82 19.32
N ALA A 209 -16.22 0.42 19.66
CA ALA A 209 -16.95 1.19 20.67
C ALA A 209 -18.39 1.50 20.23
N ILE A 210 -18.61 1.84 18.94
CA ILE A 210 -19.93 2.10 18.38
C ILE A 210 -20.79 0.83 18.37
N GLU A 211 -20.21 -0.31 17.99
CA GLU A 211 -20.90 -1.60 17.98
C GLU A 211 -21.40 -1.96 19.40
N VAL A 212 -20.52 -1.83 20.40
CA VAL A 212 -20.90 -2.07 21.80
C VAL A 212 -22.00 -1.10 22.23
N ALA A 213 -21.85 0.20 21.97
CA ALA A 213 -22.85 1.21 22.37
C ALA A 213 -24.21 0.99 21.70
N SER A 214 -24.23 0.59 20.41
CA SER A 214 -25.45 0.37 19.64
C SER A 214 -26.15 -0.94 20.01
N SER A 215 -25.43 -1.92 20.56
CA SER A 215 -26.04 -3.16 21.07
C SER A 215 -26.70 -3.00 22.45
N LEU A 216 -26.38 -1.90 23.15
CA LEU A 216 -26.94 -1.54 24.46
C LEU A 216 -28.16 -0.59 24.38
N SER A 217 -28.49 -0.09 23.19
CA SER A 217 -29.57 0.87 22.93
C SER A 217 -30.83 0.24 22.38
#